data_AF-A0A382YPA5-F1
#
_entry.id   AF-A0A382YPA5-F1
#
_cell.length_a   1.000
_cell.length_b   1.000
_cell.length_c   1.000
_cell.angle_alpha   90.00
_cell.angle_beta   90.00
_cell.angle_gamma   90.00
#
_symmetry.space_group_name_H-M   'P 1'
#
loop_
_entity.id
_entity.type
_entity.pdbx_description
1 polymer ?
#
loop_
_entity_poly.entity_id
_entity_poly.type
_entity_poly.pdbx_seq_one_letter_code
_entity_poly.pdbx_strand_id
1 'polypeptide(L)'
;MNHKIIVIWAGLAGLLQACSPGQDQARTAPSGSDSNTTSVASRTLAPTTAKAFFVSPAKGKTVSSPIFVQFGLEGLEVAPAGTYEPGTGHHHLLVDIQPPKMDMAVPA
;
A
#
# COMPACT_ATOMS: atom_id res chain seq x y z
N MET A 1 7.45 -32.35 32.21
CA MET A 1 6.55 -33.52 32.31
C MET A 1 5.22 -32.93 32.78
N ASN A 2 4.21 -32.76 31.93
CA ASN A 2 3.25 -33.82 31.63
C ASN A 2 2.57 -33.56 30.29
N HIS A 3 2.56 -34.61 29.48
CA HIS A 3 1.99 -34.67 28.14
C HIS A 3 0.51 -35.08 28.19
N LYS A 4 -0.08 -35.04 26.99
CA LYS A 4 -1.31 -35.73 26.50
C LYS A 4 -2.50 -34.76 26.48
N ILE A 5 -3.30 -34.65 25.43
CA ILE A 5 -3.91 -35.72 24.62
C ILE A 5 -4.20 -35.18 23.20
N ILE A 6 -3.83 -35.98 22.20
CA ILE A 6 -4.24 -35.88 20.79
C ILE A 6 -5.66 -36.49 20.66
N VAL A 7 -6.58 -35.78 20.00
CA VAL A 7 -7.74 -36.42 19.34
C VAL A 7 -7.85 -35.85 17.93
N ILE A 8 -7.35 -36.65 16.99
CA ILE A 8 -7.58 -36.50 15.56
C ILE A 8 -8.99 -37.00 15.29
N TRP A 9 -9.91 -36.12 14.88
CA TRP A 9 -11.17 -36.54 14.29
C TRP A 9 -11.02 -36.59 12.77
N ALA A 10 -10.76 -37.79 12.28
CA ALA A 10 -10.99 -38.17 10.90
C ALA A 10 -12.50 -38.38 10.70
N GLY A 11 -13.12 -37.57 9.84
CA GLY A 11 -14.43 -37.82 9.23
C GLY A 11 -14.33 -37.36 7.78
N LEU A 12 -14.00 -38.25 6.85
CA LEU A 12 -14.87 -39.22 6.16
C LEU A 12 -15.84 -38.53 5.18
N ALA A 13 -15.39 -38.53 3.92
CA ALA A 13 -16.12 -38.82 2.69
C ALA A 13 -17.48 -38.14 2.42
N GLY A 14 -17.45 -37.31 1.37
CA GLY A 14 -18.25 -37.58 0.17
C GLY A 14 -19.56 -36.80 0.06
N LEU A 15 -19.65 -35.98 -0.99
CA LEU A 15 -20.67 -36.10 -2.03
C LEU A 15 -20.38 -35.12 -3.18
N LEU A 16 -19.96 -35.68 -4.32
CA LEU A 16 -20.12 -35.08 -5.63
C LEU A 16 -21.62 -34.87 -5.91
N GLN A 17 -22.03 -33.70 -6.37
CA GLN A 17 -23.21 -33.42 -7.18
C GLN A 17 -23.17 -31.91 -7.50
N ALA A 18 -23.42 -31.38 -8.70
CA ALA A 18 -23.75 -31.91 -10.01
C ALA A 18 -23.45 -30.78 -11.02
N CYS A 19 -23.12 -31.14 -12.26
CA CYS A 19 -23.13 -30.21 -13.38
C CYS A 19 -24.57 -29.78 -13.69
N SER A 20 -24.80 -28.48 -13.91
CA SER A 20 -25.97 -27.98 -14.62
C SER A 20 -25.49 -27.25 -15.88
N PRO A 21 -25.94 -27.64 -17.09
CA PRO A 21 -25.61 -26.92 -18.32
C PRO A 21 -26.68 -25.85 -18.64
N GLY A 22 -26.24 -24.82 -19.35
CA GLY A 22 -27.10 -23.91 -20.12
C GLY A 22 -27.24 -22.53 -19.51
N GLN A 23 -26.66 -21.51 -20.14
CA GLN A 23 -27.32 -20.80 -21.23
C GLN A 23 -26.32 -20.04 -22.11
N ASP A 24 -26.68 -19.98 -23.39
CA ASP A 24 -25.93 -19.54 -24.54
C ASP A 24 -25.40 -18.10 -24.47
N GLN A 25 -24.22 -17.94 -25.05
CA GLN A 25 -23.75 -16.66 -25.53
C GLN A 25 -24.54 -16.24 -26.77
N ALA A 26 -25.38 -15.23 -26.64
CA ALA A 26 -25.70 -14.34 -27.74
C ALA A 26 -24.87 -13.07 -27.58
N ARG A 27 -23.94 -12.89 -28.52
CA ARG A 27 -23.06 -11.73 -28.64
C ARG A 27 -23.88 -10.46 -28.82
N THR A 28 -23.57 -9.42 -28.06
CA THR A 28 -23.65 -8.05 -28.56
C THR A 28 -22.53 -7.27 -27.91
N ALA A 29 -21.52 -6.93 -28.70
CA ALA A 29 -20.41 -6.08 -28.29
C ALA A 29 -20.89 -4.63 -28.11
N PRO A 30 -20.32 -3.92 -27.14
CA PRO A 30 -19.64 -2.65 -27.41
C PRO A 30 -18.19 -2.79 -26.91
N SER A 31 -17.21 -2.83 -27.81
CA SER A 31 -16.44 -1.66 -28.24
C SER A 31 -16.09 -0.70 -27.10
N GLY A 32 -14.84 -0.80 -26.65
CA GLY A 32 -14.04 0.29 -26.11
C GLY A 32 -14.38 0.78 -24.70
N SER A 33 -13.61 0.30 -23.71
CA SER A 33 -13.00 1.21 -22.73
C SER A 33 -11.95 0.46 -21.95
N ASP A 34 -10.69 0.80 -22.19
CA ASP A 34 -9.55 0.44 -21.36
C ASP A 34 -9.82 0.87 -19.92
N SER A 35 -10.38 -0.04 -19.13
CA SER A 35 -10.51 0.15 -17.69
C SER A 35 -9.17 -0.16 -17.05
N ASN A 36 -8.15 0.66 -17.35
CA ASN A 36 -7.16 1.00 -16.35
C ASN A 36 -7.89 1.85 -15.29
N THR A 37 -8.76 1.19 -14.52
CA THR A 37 -9.23 1.70 -13.24
C THR A 37 -8.02 1.65 -12.33
N THR A 38 -7.16 2.65 -12.49
CA THR A 38 -6.15 3.02 -11.52
C THR A 38 -6.90 3.10 -10.21
N SER A 39 -6.65 2.14 -9.32
CA SER A 39 -7.16 2.16 -7.96
C SER A 39 -6.66 3.45 -7.33
N VAL A 40 -7.49 4.49 -7.34
CA VAL A 40 -7.40 5.57 -6.36
C VAL A 40 -7.74 4.92 -5.03
N ALA A 41 -6.75 4.23 -4.45
CA ALA A 41 -6.83 3.72 -3.10
C ALA A 41 -7.27 4.91 -2.25
N SER A 42 -8.40 4.77 -1.57
CA SER A 42 -8.93 5.79 -0.67
C SER A 42 -7.83 6.12 0.34
N ARG A 43 -7.14 7.25 0.14
CA ARG A 43 -6.04 7.67 1.00
C ARG A 43 -6.63 8.31 2.23
N THR A 44 -6.15 7.90 3.40
CA THR A 44 -6.44 8.62 4.63
C THR A 44 -5.78 9.99 4.58
N LEU A 45 -6.54 11.04 4.84
CA LEU A 45 -6.00 12.39 4.93
C LEU A 45 -5.06 12.49 6.14
N ALA A 46 -3.93 13.16 5.96
CA ALA A 46 -3.05 13.49 7.07
C ALA A 46 -3.74 14.51 8.02
N PRO A 47 -3.40 14.51 9.32
CA PRO A 47 -3.82 15.55 10.26
C PRO A 47 -3.48 16.94 9.73
N THR A 48 -4.29 17.96 10.07
CA THR A 48 -4.02 19.35 9.66
C THR A 48 -2.73 19.92 10.26
N THR A 49 -2.24 19.32 11.34
CA THR A 49 -0.97 19.63 11.99
C THR A 49 0.23 18.91 11.36
N ALA A 50 0.01 18.02 10.40
CA ALA A 50 1.06 17.19 9.81
C ALA A 50 2.06 18.03 9.01
N LYS A 51 3.35 17.86 9.30
CA LYS A 51 4.45 18.43 8.50
C LYS A 51 5.60 17.45 8.41
N ALA A 52 6.29 17.47 7.27
CA ALA A 52 7.60 16.87 7.09
C ALA A 52 8.59 17.96 6.71
N PHE A 53 9.80 17.93 7.27
CA PHE A 53 10.82 18.95 7.05
C PHE A 53 12.23 18.36 7.11
N PHE A 54 13.18 19.07 6.52
CA PHE A 54 14.60 18.73 6.60
C PHE A 54 15.23 19.37 7.83
N VAL A 55 15.86 18.54 8.66
CA VAL A 55 16.79 18.97 9.71
C VAL A 55 18.17 19.21 9.07
N SER A 56 18.60 18.29 8.19
CA SER A 56 19.80 18.44 7.37
C SER A 56 19.62 17.78 6.00
N PRO A 57 20.23 18.31 4.92
CA PRO A 57 20.97 19.58 4.87
C PRO A 57 20.06 20.80 5.02
N ALA A 58 20.62 21.92 5.47
CA ALA A 58 19.90 23.19 5.51
C ALA A 58 19.53 23.65 4.09
N LYS A 59 18.45 24.44 3.97
CA LYS A 59 18.02 25.02 2.69
C LYS A 59 19.18 25.76 2.01
N GLY A 60 19.46 25.41 0.75
CA GLY A 60 20.50 26.05 -0.07
C GLY A 60 21.92 25.54 0.19
N LYS A 61 22.11 24.55 1.08
CA LYS A 61 23.44 24.02 1.36
C LYS A 61 23.93 23.12 0.21
N THR A 62 25.10 23.42 -0.34
CA THR A 62 25.86 22.49 -1.20
C THR A 62 26.48 21.36 -0.39
N VAL A 63 26.25 20.12 -0.80
CA VAL A 63 26.76 18.89 -0.17
C VAL A 63 27.61 18.09 -1.17
N SER A 64 28.49 17.23 -0.65
CA SER A 64 29.29 16.28 -1.43
C SER A 64 28.97 14.86 -0.99
N SER A 65 29.08 13.90 -1.91
CA SER A 65 28.84 12.48 -1.61
C SER A 65 29.88 11.92 -0.63
N PRO A 66 29.49 11.07 0.34
CA PRO A 66 28.12 10.65 0.64
C PRO A 66 27.30 11.75 1.34
N ILE A 67 26.03 11.86 0.98
CA ILE A 67 25.13 12.83 1.62
C ILE A 67 24.42 12.18 2.80
N PHE A 68 24.32 12.92 3.90
CA PHE A 68 23.49 12.56 5.05
C PHE A 68 22.26 13.44 5.08
N VAL A 69 21.08 12.81 5.06
CA VAL A 69 19.79 13.49 5.08
C VAL A 69 19.06 13.11 6.37
N GLN A 70 18.66 14.13 7.14
CA GLN A 70 17.87 13.98 8.35
C GLN A 70 16.55 14.71 8.14
N PHE A 71 15.45 13.98 8.26
CA PHE A 71 14.09 14.51 8.23
C PHE A 71 13.48 14.52 9.64
N GLY A 72 12.56 15.45 9.85
CA GLY A 72 11.70 15.52 11.02
C GLY A 72 10.24 15.55 10.62
N LEU A 73 9.37 15.11 11.53
CA LEU A 73 7.92 15.12 11.38
C LEU A 73 7.28 15.90 12.55
N GLU A 74 6.24 16.66 12.26
CA GLU A 74 5.32 17.23 13.25
C GLU A 74 3.91 16.66 13.00
N GLY A 75 3.17 16.31 14.05
CA GLY A 75 1.79 15.83 13.92
C GLY A 75 1.62 14.46 13.26
N LEU A 76 2.71 13.70 13.11
CA LEU A 76 2.77 12.33 12.58
C LEU A 76 3.76 11.50 13.41
N GLU A 77 3.67 10.18 13.28
CA GLU A 77 4.55 9.22 13.96
C GLU A 77 5.46 8.49 12.96
N VAL A 78 6.66 8.12 13.42
CA VAL A 78 7.61 7.30 12.66
C VAL A 78 7.37 5.83 13.00
N ALA A 79 7.06 5.02 11.99
CA ALA A 79 6.83 3.60 12.13
C ALA A 79 7.63 2.79 11.08
N PRO A 80 7.93 1.51 11.35
CA PRO A 80 8.54 0.62 10.35
C PRO A 80 7.71 0.53 9.06
N ALA A 81 8.38 0.35 7.92
CA ALA A 81 7.70 0.15 6.64
C ALA A 81 6.73 -1.03 6.70
N GLY A 82 5.53 -0.86 6.14
CA GLY A 82 4.44 -1.84 6.20
C GLY A 82 3.55 -1.73 7.45
N THR A 83 3.79 -0.76 8.33
CA THR A 83 2.87 -0.40 9.42
C THR A 83 1.76 0.52 8.89
N TYR A 84 0.51 0.22 9.22
CA TYR A 84 -0.67 0.96 8.76
C TYR A 84 -1.52 1.47 9.94
N GLU A 85 -0.87 2.11 10.90
CA GLU A 85 -1.52 2.68 12.09
C GLU A 85 -1.91 4.15 11.86
N PRO A 86 -2.94 4.68 12.56
CA PRO A 86 -3.28 6.09 12.50
C PRO A 86 -2.09 6.99 12.80
N GLY A 87 -1.93 8.08 12.05
CA GLY A 87 -0.81 9.02 12.26
C GLY A 87 0.52 8.57 11.65
N THR A 88 0.57 7.41 11.00
CA THR A 88 1.73 6.97 10.20
C THR A 88 1.53 7.26 8.71
N GLY A 89 2.62 7.35 7.94
CA GLY A 89 2.56 7.66 6.51
C GLY A 89 3.78 7.16 5.73
N HIS A 90 3.68 7.21 4.40
CA HIS A 90 4.74 6.81 3.50
C HIS A 90 5.47 8.07 2.96
N HIS A 91 6.73 8.24 3.33
CA HIS A 91 7.50 9.46 3.07
C HIS A 91 8.58 9.20 2.02
N HIS A 92 8.58 9.99 0.94
CA HIS A 92 9.58 9.90 -0.13
C HIS A 92 10.54 11.08 -0.10
N LEU A 93 11.82 10.82 -0.38
CA LEU A 93 12.82 11.83 -0.71
C LEU A 93 13.02 11.85 -2.22
N LEU A 94 12.69 12.97 -2.86
CA LEU A 94 12.84 13.15 -4.30
C LEU A 94 14.09 14.00 -4.58
N VAL A 95 14.97 13.53 -5.46
CA VAL A 95 16.22 14.21 -5.84
C VAL A 95 16.26 14.34 -7.37
N ASP A 96 16.51 15.56 -7.86
CA ASP A 96 16.71 15.88 -9.28
C ASP A 96 15.62 15.36 -10.23
N ILE A 97 14.36 15.33 -9.77
CA ILE A 97 13.20 14.95 -10.58
C ILE A 97 12.07 15.96 -10.47
N GLN A 98 11.23 16.00 -11.50
CA GLN A 98 9.96 16.71 -11.43
C GLN A 98 9.04 15.99 -10.43
N PRO A 99 8.37 16.72 -9.51
CA PRO A 99 7.42 16.11 -8.59
C PRO A 99 6.33 15.37 -9.38
N PRO A 100 6.03 14.11 -9.03
CA PRO A 100 4.90 13.40 -9.61
C PRO A 100 3.60 14.13 -9.22
N LYS A 101 2.51 13.83 -9.93
CA LYS A 101 1.21 14.34 -9.51
C LYS A 101 0.91 13.80 -8.10
N MET A 102 0.54 14.69 -7.17
CA MET A 102 0.38 14.37 -5.74
C MET A 102 -0.74 13.36 -5.46
N ASP A 103 -1.62 13.13 -6.43
CA ASP A 103 -2.68 12.13 -6.40
C ASP A 103 -2.24 10.76 -6.94
N MET A 104 -1.05 10.64 -7.52
CA MET A 104 -0.50 9.39 -8.02
C MET A 104 0.44 8.74 -7.00
N ALA A 105 0.54 7.41 -7.04
CA ALA A 105 1.49 6.70 -6.19
C ALA A 105 2.92 7.03 -6.62
N VAL A 106 3.77 7.33 -5.63
CA VAL A 106 5.22 7.42 -5.83
C VAL A 106 5.81 6.07 -5.44
N PRO A 107 6.66 5.45 -6.27
CA PRO A 107 7.30 4.19 -5.91
C PRO A 107 8.17 4.32 -4.64
N ALA A 108 8.17 3.25 -3.84
CA ALA A 108 9.05 3.08 -2.68
C ALA A 108 10.44 2.58 -3.10
#